data_AF-A0A8T4G9U0-F1
#
_entry.id   AF-A0A8T4G9U0-F1
#
_cell.length_a   1.000
_cell.length_b   1.000
_cell.length_c   1.000
_cell.angle_alpha   90.00
_cell.angle_beta   90.00
_cell.angle_gamma   90.00
#
_symmetry.space_group_name_H-M   'P 1'
#
loop_
_entity.id
_entity.type
_entity.pdbx_description
1 polymer ?
#
loop_
_entity_poly.entity_id
_entity_poly.type
_entity_poly.pdbx_seq_one_letter_code
_entity_poly.pdbx_strand_id
1 'polypeptide(L)'
;MKRKTKRVQTRQRNLLKGRLFELVITQLLQKAGFEVDRDKIDIPQLTKTKKKLHGRGSTFAPDVVGIYRFPIPFVYPILLIGECKYYSKNIILKR
;
A
#
# COMPACT_ATOMS: atom_id res chain seq x y z
N MET A 1 -27.94 -7.45 23.08
CA MET A 1 -26.54 -7.90 22.82
C MET A 1 -26.23 -8.30 21.37
N LYS A 2 -27.09 -9.03 20.64
CA LYS A 2 -26.81 -9.58 19.29
C LYS A 2 -26.37 -8.57 18.20
N ARG A 3 -26.79 -7.30 18.27
CA ARG A 3 -26.43 -6.26 17.28
C ARG A 3 -24.96 -5.80 17.37
N LYS A 4 -24.36 -5.80 18.57
CA LYS A 4 -22.95 -5.42 18.77
C LYS A 4 -22.01 -6.48 18.17
N THR A 5 -22.32 -7.76 18.35
CA THR A 5 -21.55 -8.90 17.83
C THR A 5 -21.50 -8.93 16.30
N LYS A 6 -22.64 -8.68 15.63
CA LYS A 6 -22.68 -8.57 14.15
C LYS A 6 -21.80 -7.44 13.61
N ARG A 7 -21.79 -6.26 14.25
CA ARG A 7 -20.95 -5.12 13.81
C ARG A 7 -19.45 -5.42 13.93
N VAL A 8 -19.04 -6.12 15.00
CA VAL A 8 -17.63 -6.50 15.21
C VAL A 8 -17.16 -7.49 14.15
N GLN A 9 -17.96 -8.51 13.83
CA GLN A 9 -17.65 -9.48 12.78
C GLN A 9 -17.53 -8.83 11.38
N THR A 10 -18.43 -7.91 11.03
CA THR A 10 -18.36 -7.18 9.74
C THR A 10 -17.09 -6.32 9.64
N ARG A 11 -16.69 -5.67 10.73
CA ARG A 11 -15.46 -4.86 10.77
C ARG A 11 -14.21 -5.71 10.57
N GLN A 12 -14.13 -6.87 11.24
CA GLN A 12 -13.02 -7.82 11.06
C GLN A 12 -12.94 -8.35 9.63
N ARG A 13 -14.09 -8.69 9.02
CA ARG A 13 -14.13 -9.15 7.63
C ARG A 13 -13.63 -8.10 6.65
N ASN A 14 -13.99 -6.83 6.85
CA ASN A 14 -13.51 -5.74 5.99
C ASN A 14 -12.01 -5.47 6.17
N LEU A 15 -11.49 -5.57 7.39
CA LEU A 15 -10.05 -5.45 7.66
C LEU A 15 -9.26 -6.55 6.91
N LEU A 16 -9.72 -7.80 7.00
CA LEU A 16 -9.10 -8.94 6.30
C LEU A 16 -9.13 -8.77 4.79
N LYS A 17 -10.25 -8.27 4.23
CA LYS A 17 -10.35 -7.98 2.80
C LYS A 17 -9.39 -6.88 2.36
N GLY A 18 -9.27 -5.81 3.14
CA GLY A 18 -8.29 -4.75 2.87
C GLY A 18 -6.86 -5.31 2.86
N ARG A 19 -6.52 -6.10 3.87
CA ARG A 19 -5.20 -6.72 3.97
C ARG A 19 -4.90 -7.69 2.83
N LEU A 20 -5.90 -8.48 2.41
CA LEU A 20 -5.76 -9.36 1.24
C LEU A 20 -5.53 -8.55 -0.03
N PHE A 21 -6.24 -7.43 -0.20
CA PHE A 21 -6.08 -6.56 -1.35
C PHE A 21 -4.69 -5.93 -1.41
N GLU A 22 -4.17 -5.46 -0.27
CA GLU A 22 -2.78 -4.98 -0.16
C GLU A 22 -1.77 -6.05 -0.60
N LEU A 23 -1.95 -7.31 -0.17
CA LEU A 23 -1.07 -8.42 -0.56
C LEU A 23 -1.13 -8.70 -2.06
N VAL A 24 -2.33 -8.69 -2.66
CA VAL A 24 -2.51 -8.90 -4.10
C VAL A 24 -1.79 -7.80 -4.89
N ILE A 25 -1.97 -6.53 -4.51
CA ILE A 25 -1.28 -5.40 -5.17
C ILE A 25 0.24 -5.55 -5.02
N THR A 26 0.73 -5.91 -3.84
CA THR A 26 2.16 -6.11 -3.59
C THR A 26 2.74 -7.20 -4.51
N GLN A 27 2.04 -8.33 -4.66
CA GLN A 27 2.47 -9.40 -5.57
C GLN A 27 2.46 -8.98 -7.04
N LEU A 28 1.46 -8.20 -7.47
CA LEU A 28 1.41 -7.68 -8.84
C LEU A 28 2.58 -6.74 -9.13
N LEU A 29 2.94 -5.87 -8.19
CA LEU A 29 4.09 -4.99 -8.33
C LEU A 29 5.42 -5.77 -8.39
N GLN A 30 5.59 -6.79 -7.55
CA GLN A 30 6.74 -7.69 -7.64
C GLN A 30 6.87 -8.33 -9.02
N LYS A 31 5.76 -8.85 -9.56
CA LYS A 31 5.73 -9.43 -10.92
C LYS A 31 6.01 -8.40 -12.00
N ALA A 32 5.66 -7.13 -11.79
CA ALA A 32 6.00 -6.02 -12.67
C ALA A 32 7.45 -5.54 -12.53
N GLY A 33 8.26 -6.16 -11.66
CA GLY A 33 9.68 -5.86 -11.47
C GLY A 33 9.98 -4.78 -10.43
N PHE A 34 9.01 -4.41 -9.60
CA PHE A 34 9.26 -3.50 -8.48
C PHE A 34 9.87 -4.26 -7.29
N GLU A 35 10.88 -3.67 -6.67
CA GLU A 35 11.31 -4.03 -5.32
C GLU A 35 10.31 -3.43 -4.32
N VAL A 36 9.56 -4.28 -3.62
CA VAL A 36 8.53 -3.86 -2.65
C VAL A 36 8.92 -4.16 -1.22
N ASP A 37 10.04 -4.86 -1.01
CA ASP A 37 10.55 -5.14 0.32
C ASP A 37 11.05 -3.83 0.95
N ARG A 38 10.33 -3.38 1.98
CA ARG A 38 10.63 -2.12 2.66
C ARG A 38 12.01 -2.12 3.28
N ASP A 39 12.57 -3.28 3.62
CA ASP A 39 13.91 -3.35 4.18
C ASP A 39 15.00 -3.12 3.13
N LYS A 40 14.72 -3.45 1.87
CA LYS A 40 15.60 -3.23 0.71
C LYS A 40 15.37 -1.89 0.02
N ILE A 41 14.27 -1.21 0.35
CA ILE A 41 13.97 0.14 -0.11
C ILE A 41 14.72 1.13 0.79
N ASP A 42 15.78 1.70 0.24
CA ASP A 42 16.50 2.80 0.87
C ASP A 42 16.13 4.11 0.17
N ILE A 43 15.23 4.86 0.81
CA ILE A 43 14.86 6.22 0.38
C ILE A 43 14.93 7.19 1.56
N PRO A 44 15.47 8.41 1.37
CA PRO A 44 15.61 9.40 2.44
C PRO A 44 14.29 9.76 3.14
N GLN A 45 13.18 9.64 2.42
CA GLN A 45 11.85 9.96 2.93
C GLN A 45 11.28 8.87 3.83
N LEU A 46 11.85 7.67 3.88
CA LEU A 46 11.39 6.62 4.79
C LEU A 46 11.75 6.98 6.23
N THR A 47 10.79 6.87 7.14
CA THR A 47 11.07 6.94 8.58
C THR A 47 12.05 5.84 9.00
N LYS A 48 12.72 6.01 10.16
CA LYS A 48 13.64 5.00 10.74
C LYS A 48 13.02 3.60 10.86
N THR A 49 11.71 3.51 11.09
CA THR A 49 11.00 2.22 11.21
C THR A 49 10.60 1.62 9.87
N LYS A 50 10.88 2.31 8.75
CA LYS A 50 10.53 1.95 7.37
C LYS A 50 9.03 1.75 7.12
N LYS A 51 8.17 2.10 8.08
CA LYS A 51 6.71 1.92 8.01
C LYS A 51 5.99 3.13 7.42
N LYS A 52 6.59 4.31 7.56
CA LYS A 52 6.00 5.59 7.16
C LYS A 52 6.96 6.37 6.27
N LEU A 53 6.39 7.30 5.52
CA LEU A 53 7.09 8.31 4.75
C LEU A 53 6.96 9.68 5.42
N HIS A 54 8.03 10.45 5.41
CA HIS A 54 8.05 11.85 5.76
C HIS A 54 7.45 12.67 4.59
N GLY A 55 6.27 13.25 4.82
CA GLY A 55 5.68 14.24 3.94
C GLY A 55 6.06 15.66 4.34
N ARG A 56 5.52 16.65 3.62
CA ARG A 56 5.82 18.08 3.85
C ARG A 56 5.35 18.62 5.21
N GLY A 57 4.32 18.02 5.80
CA GLY A 57 3.75 18.48 7.10
C GLY A 57 3.38 17.36 8.07
N SER A 58 3.46 16.10 7.65
CA SER A 58 3.13 14.96 8.50
C SER A 58 3.81 13.69 8.01
N THR A 59 3.74 12.62 8.80
CA THR A 59 4.13 11.29 8.35
C THR A 59 2.92 10.51 7.87
N PHE A 60 3.07 9.81 6.76
CA PHE A 60 2.00 9.01 6.15
C PHE A 60 2.43 7.54 6.10
N ALA A 61 1.50 6.63 6.39
CA ALA A 61 1.71 5.19 6.31
C ALA A 61 1.08 4.69 5.00
N PRO A 62 1.84 4.57 3.90
CA PRO A 62 1.31 4.01 2.67
C PRO A 62 0.99 2.53 2.85
N ASP A 63 -0.02 2.06 2.13
CA ASP A 63 -0.38 0.64 2.09
C ASP A 63 0.70 -0.13 1.31
N VAL A 64 1.16 0.44 0.19
CA VAL A 64 2.15 -0.18 -0.68
C VAL A 64 3.25 0.82 -1.03
N VAL A 65 4.50 0.36 -1.01
CA VAL A 65 5.68 1.11 -1.45
C VAL A 65 6.47 0.19 -2.36
N GLY A 66 6.89 0.69 -3.52
CA GLY A 66 7.71 -0.05 -4.46
C GLY A 66 8.73 0.84 -5.12
N ILE A 67 9.90 0.29 -5.44
CA ILE A 67 10.93 0.96 -6.23
C ILE A 67 11.20 0.14 -7.48
N TYR A 68 11.05 0.78 -8.63
CA TYR A 68 11.46 0.21 -9.90
C TYR A 68 12.82 0.77 -10.31
N ARG A 69 13.76 -0.11 -10.62
CA ARG A 69 15.10 0.27 -11.11
C ARG A 69 15.21 -0.17 -12.57
N PHE A 70 15.35 0.81 -13.47
CA PHE A 70 15.71 0.50 -14.83
C PHE A 70 17.15 -0.01 -14.88
N PRO A 71 17.47 -1.01 -15.71
CA PRO A 71 18.83 -1.50 -15.88
C PRO A 71 19.73 -0.52 -16.67
N ILE A 72 19.22 0.67 -16.99
CA ILE A 72 19.95 1.69 -17.74
C ILE A 72 20.77 2.51 -16.74
N PRO A 73 22.11 2.57 -16.87
CA PRO A 73 22.92 3.43 -16.03
C PRO A 73 22.44 4.88 -16.18
N PHE A 74 22.45 5.66 -15.09
CA PHE A 74 22.00 7.07 -15.03
C PHE A 74 20.48 7.31 -14.96
N VAL A 75 19.63 6.28 -14.97
CA VAL A 75 18.20 6.46 -14.70
C VAL A 75 17.95 6.35 -13.19
N TYR A 76 17.39 7.40 -12.61
CA TYR A 76 16.97 7.39 -11.21
C TYR A 76 15.84 6.35 -11.00
N PRO A 77 15.85 5.61 -9.89
CA PRO A 77 14.77 4.69 -9.57
C PRO A 77 13.41 5.40 -9.49
N ILE A 78 12.37 4.75 -9.97
CA ILE A 78 10.99 5.25 -9.85
C ILE A 78 10.41 4.76 -8.52
N LEU A 79 10.06 5.70 -7.65
CA LEU A 79 9.34 5.42 -6.41
C LEU A 79 7.83 5.40 -6.67
N LEU A 80 7.19 4.28 -6.35
CA LEU A 80 5.75 4.10 -6.35
C LEU A 80 5.22 4.09 -4.91
N ILE A 81 4.21 4.91 -4.65
CA ILE A 81 3.49 4.95 -3.38
C ILE A 81 2.02 4.69 -3.69
N GLY A 82 1.45 3.64 -3.08
CA GLY A 82 0.08 3.22 -3.31
C GLY A 82 -0.78 3.30 -2.05
N GLU A 83 -2.02 3.78 -2.22
CA GLU A 83 -3.08 3.71 -1.22
C GLU A 83 -4.21 2.84 -1.78
N CYS A 84 -4.59 1.83 -1.01
CA CYS A 84 -5.51 0.78 -1.39
C CYS A 84 -6.88 1.02 -0.76
N LYS A 85 -7.88 1.35 -1.58
CA LYS A 85 -9.26 1.56 -1.10
C LYS A 85 -10.19 0.48 -1.62
N TYR A 86 -10.62 -0.39 -0.70
CA TYR A 86 -11.63 -1.40 -0.98
C TYR A 86 -13.04 -0.86 -0.71
N TYR A 87 -13.81 -0.66 -1.77
CA TYR A 87 -15.21 -0.24 -1.69
C TYR A 87 -16.14 -1.44 -1.86
N SER A 88 -17.11 -1.58 -0.95
CA SER A 88 -18.12 -2.66 -1.01
C SER A 88 -19.29 -2.37 -1.93
N LYS A 89 -19.47 -1.10 -2.33
CA LYS A 89 -20.47 -0.67 -3.29
C LYS A 89 -19.81 -0.52 -4.66
N ASN A 90 -20.51 -0.93 -5.72
CA ASN A 90 -20.11 -0.58 -7.07
C ASN A 90 -20.10 0.96 -7.18
N ILE A 91 -18.90 1.52 -7.26
CA ILE A 91 -18.73 2.94 -7.55
C ILE A 91 -18.87 3.07 -9.07
N ILE A 92 -20.00 3.60 -9.52
CA ILE A 92 -20.14 4.03 -10.90
C ILE A 92 -19.27 5.28 -11.02
N LEU A 93 -18.10 5.13 -11.64
CA LEU A 93 -17.26 6.26 -12.02
C LEU A 93 -18.02 7.01 -13.12
N LYS A 94 -18.63 8.15 -12.77
CA LYS A 94 -19.11 9.09 -13.78
C LYS A 94 -17.86 9.61 -14.51
N ARG A 95 -17.66 9.13 -15.74
CA ARG A 95 -16.75 9.74 -16.71
C ARG A 95 -17.36 11.01 -17.24
#